data_AF-A0A920CA58-F1
#
_entry.id   AF-A0A920CA58-F1
#
_cell.length_a   1.000
_cell.length_b   1.000
_cell.length_c   1.000
_cell.angle_alpha   90.00
_cell.angle_beta   90.00
_cell.angle_gamma   90.00
#
_symmetry.space_group_name_H-M   'P 1'
#
loop_
_entity.id
_entity.type
_entity.pdbx_description
1 polymer ?
#
loop_
_entity_poly.entity_id
_entity_poly.type
_entity_poly.pdbx_seq_one_letter_code
_entity_poly.pdbx_strand_id
1 'polypeptide(L)'
;MPLVTPYQNSRRFISTISAGTGTGATFAIAATAFTNDTGAAATAFPGTYSYYNLYVNGVMQTADTSSVTTTAITIPGGDALDPGTPIIVQFVVS
;
A
#
# COMPACT_ATOMS: atom_id res chain seq x y z
N MET A 1 27.09 12.59 21.68
CA MET A 1 25.78 11.89 21.65
C MET A 1 25.97 10.60 20.87
N PRO A 2 25.62 9.42 21.41
CA PRO A 2 25.70 8.20 20.62
C PRO A 2 24.69 8.28 19.46
N LEU A 3 25.16 7.95 18.26
CA LEU A 3 24.29 7.74 17.10
C LEU A 3 23.52 6.44 17.34
N VAL A 4 22.31 6.55 17.87
CA VAL A 4 21.38 5.42 17.89
C VAL A 4 20.87 5.30 16.45
N THR A 5 21.26 4.23 15.76
CA THR A 5 20.68 3.92 14.45
C THR A 5 19.17 3.78 14.64
N PRO A 6 18.33 4.61 13.97
CA PRO A 6 16.89 4.46 14.10
C PRO A 6 16.53 3.05 13.66
N TYR A 7 15.81 2.31 14.51
CA TYR A 7 15.19 1.08 14.08
C TYR A 7 14.21 1.45 12.97
N GLN A 8 14.44 0.93 11.77
CA GLN A 8 13.53 1.10 10.64
C GLN A 8 13.14 -0.31 10.21
N ASN A 9 11.87 -0.63 10.35
CA ASN A 9 11.29 -1.88 9.86
C ASN A 9 10.46 -1.60 8.60
N SER A 10 10.29 -2.61 7.76
CA SER A 10 9.47 -2.54 6.57
C SER A 10 8.33 -3.54 6.70
N ARG A 11 7.09 -3.08 6.46
CA ARG A 11 5.90 -3.93 6.39
C ARG A 11 5.30 -3.85 5.00
N ARG A 12 5.13 -4.99 4.34
CA ARG A 12 4.57 -5.10 2.99
C ARG A 12 3.16 -5.67 3.04
N PHE A 13 2.34 -5.17 2.13
CA PHE A 13 0.96 -5.53 1.94
C PHE A 13 0.76 -5.79 0.46
N ILE A 14 0.27 -6.98 0.11
CA ILE A 14 0.13 -7.43 -1.28
C ILE A 14 -1.35 -7.68 -1.60
N SER A 15 -1.81 -7.16 -2.73
CA SER A 15 -3.15 -7.40 -3.27
C SER A 15 -3.13 -7.32 -4.81
N THR A 16 -4.30 -7.31 -5.43
CA THR A 16 -4.49 -7.11 -6.88
C THR A 16 -5.47 -5.97 -7.13
N ILE A 17 -5.43 -5.38 -8.32
CA ILE A 17 -6.37 -4.31 -8.71
C ILE A 17 -7.83 -4.76 -8.60
N SER A 18 -8.14 -6.03 -8.87
CA SER A 18 -9.49 -6.59 -8.74
C SER A 18 -10.12 -6.46 -7.34
N ALA A 19 -9.32 -6.22 -6.30
CA ALA A 19 -9.80 -6.01 -4.95
C ALA A 19 -10.29 -4.57 -4.68
N GLY A 20 -10.04 -3.65 -5.61
CA GLY A 20 -10.47 -2.27 -5.49
C GLY A 20 -11.94 -2.05 -5.80
N THR A 21 -12.47 -0.93 -5.33
CA THR A 21 -13.85 -0.48 -5.57
C THR A 21 -13.86 1.01 -5.92
N GLY A 22 -14.94 1.48 -6.54
CA GLY A 22 -15.02 2.84 -7.08
C GLY A 22 -14.44 2.92 -8.50
N THR A 23 -14.35 4.14 -9.03
CA THR A 23 -13.86 4.42 -10.40
C THR A 23 -13.14 5.76 -10.46
N GLY A 24 -12.26 5.93 -11.45
CA GLY A 24 -11.53 7.17 -11.67
C GLY A 24 -10.82 7.68 -10.41
N ALA A 25 -11.05 8.93 -10.04
CA ALA A 25 -10.33 9.58 -8.93
C ALA A 25 -10.58 8.97 -7.54
N THR A 26 -11.65 8.20 -7.36
CA THR A 26 -12.03 7.63 -6.06
C THR A 26 -11.74 6.14 -5.92
N PHE A 27 -11.12 5.53 -6.94
CA PHE A 27 -10.76 4.11 -6.89
C PHE A 27 -9.85 3.82 -5.69
N ALA A 28 -10.26 2.87 -4.85
CA ALA A 28 -9.56 2.53 -3.62
C ALA A 28 -9.60 1.03 -3.33
N ILE A 29 -8.53 0.53 -2.71
CA ILE A 29 -8.41 -0.84 -2.22
C ILE A 29 -8.39 -0.80 -0.71
N ALA A 30 -9.32 -1.52 -0.07
CA ALA A 30 -9.39 -1.62 1.38
C ALA A 30 -8.17 -2.37 1.93
N ALA A 31 -7.63 -1.92 3.07
CA ALA A 31 -6.50 -2.57 3.75
C ALA A 31 -6.79 -4.03 4.09
N THR A 32 -8.04 -4.38 4.37
CA THR A 32 -8.49 -5.75 4.66
C THR A 32 -8.44 -6.69 3.45
N ALA A 33 -8.27 -6.15 2.24
CA ALA A 33 -8.09 -6.93 1.02
C ALA A 33 -6.62 -7.23 0.70
N PHE A 34 -5.69 -6.88 1.59
CA PHE A 34 -4.27 -7.16 1.44
C PHE A 34 -3.84 -8.35 2.32
N THR A 35 -2.87 -9.10 1.82
CA THR A 35 -2.09 -10.08 2.61
C THR A 35 -0.81 -9.41 3.11
N ASN A 36 -0.50 -9.57 4.39
CA ASN A 36 0.69 -9.00 5.03
C ASN A 36 1.92 -9.93 4.93
N ASP A 37 3.08 -9.50 5.44
CA ASP A 37 4.32 -10.29 5.44
C ASP A 37 4.24 -11.64 6.17
N THR A 38 3.24 -11.86 7.04
CA THR A 38 3.03 -13.15 7.70
C THR A 38 2.13 -14.10 6.90
N GLY A 39 1.72 -13.70 5.69
CA GLY A 39 0.81 -14.47 4.85
C GLY A 39 -0.66 -14.41 5.31
N ALA A 40 -1.00 -13.51 6.25
CA ALA A 40 -2.35 -13.36 6.77
C ALA A 40 -3.05 -12.14 6.17
N ALA A 41 -4.39 -12.15 6.15
CA ALA A 41 -5.16 -10.97 5.81
C ALA A 41 -4.84 -9.81 6.78
N ALA A 42 -4.57 -8.63 6.23
CA ALA A 42 -4.35 -7.43 7.03
C ALA A 42 -5.67 -6.95 7.65
N THR A 43 -5.58 -6.30 8.81
CA THR A 43 -6.73 -5.65 9.45
C THR A 43 -6.73 -4.14 9.22
N ALA A 44 -5.53 -3.55 9.13
CA ALA A 44 -5.30 -2.14 8.86
C ALA A 44 -3.86 -1.93 8.35
N PHE A 45 -3.63 -0.81 7.67
CA PHE A 45 -2.29 -0.27 7.46
C PHE A 45 -1.74 0.39 8.73
N PRO A 46 -0.41 0.56 8.86
CA PRO A 46 0.18 1.22 10.02
C PRO A 46 -0.37 2.64 10.22
N GLY A 47 -0.74 2.98 11.46
CA GLY A 47 -1.18 4.34 11.81
C GLY A 47 -0.05 5.36 11.96
N THR A 48 1.20 4.90 12.07
CA THR A 48 2.39 5.73 12.11
C THR A 48 3.48 5.08 11.27
N TYR A 49 4.06 5.85 10.36
CA TYR A 49 5.09 5.42 9.42
C TYR A 49 5.89 6.64 8.97
N SER A 50 7.12 6.44 8.52
CA SER A 50 7.96 7.52 7.99
C SER A 50 7.57 7.86 6.55
N TYR A 51 7.37 6.83 5.73
CA TYR A 51 6.86 6.92 4.36
C TYR A 51 6.28 5.57 3.92
N TYR A 52 5.59 5.57 2.78
CA TYR A 52 5.21 4.34 2.09
C TYR A 52 5.61 4.42 0.61
N ASN A 53 5.84 3.26 0.01
CA ASN A 53 6.05 3.10 -1.42
C ASN A 53 4.90 2.29 -2.01
N LEU A 54 4.40 2.71 -3.17
CA LEU A 54 3.49 1.92 -3.98
C LEU A 54 4.26 1.30 -5.14
N TYR A 55 4.05 0.00 -5.36
CA TYR A 55 4.48 -0.69 -6.57
C TYR A 55 3.25 -1.22 -7.30
N VAL A 56 3.15 -0.87 -8.57
CA VAL A 56 2.12 -1.38 -9.49
C VAL A 56 2.81 -2.27 -10.50
N ASN A 57 2.39 -3.53 -10.60
CA ASN A 57 3.04 -4.54 -11.43
C ASN A 57 4.56 -4.68 -11.17
N GLY A 58 4.99 -4.51 -9.92
CA GLY A 58 6.40 -4.54 -9.52
C GLY A 58 7.20 -3.26 -9.82
N VAL A 59 6.61 -2.25 -10.45
CA VAL A 59 7.26 -0.96 -10.75
C VAL A 59 6.91 0.07 -9.68
N MET A 60 7.93 0.68 -9.08
CA MET A 60 7.76 1.75 -8.09
C MET A 60 7.09 2.96 -8.73
N GLN A 61 6.06 3.48 -8.07
CA GLN A 61 5.32 4.66 -8.49
C GLN A 61 5.83 5.92 -7.77
N THR A 62 5.60 7.07 -8.39
CA THR A 62 5.85 8.37 -7.75
C THR A 62 4.83 8.65 -6.65
N ALA A 63 5.20 9.48 -5.68
CA ALA A 63 4.40 9.70 -4.47
C ALA A 63 3.02 10.33 -4.71
N ASP A 64 2.82 10.99 -5.85
CA ASP A 64 1.57 11.65 -6.25
C ASP A 64 0.54 10.68 -6.87
N THR A 65 0.92 9.43 -7.15
CA THR A 65 0.04 8.42 -7.77
C THR A 65 -0.97 7.80 -6.81
N SER A 66 -0.80 7.98 -5.50
CA SER A 66 -1.67 7.37 -4.50
C SER A 66 -1.71 8.16 -3.21
N SER A 67 -2.67 7.84 -2.36
CA SER A 67 -2.72 8.28 -0.97
C SER A 67 -3.21 7.14 -0.08
N VAL A 68 -2.79 7.12 1.19
CA VAL A 68 -3.14 6.05 2.14
C VAL A 68 -3.79 6.62 3.39
N THR A 69 -4.75 5.86 3.92
CA THR A 69 -5.24 5.97 5.30
C THR A 69 -4.91 4.66 6.03
N THR A 70 -5.32 4.53 7.29
CA THR A 70 -5.19 3.23 7.99
C THR A 70 -6.09 2.15 7.40
N THR A 71 -7.12 2.52 6.63
CA THR A 71 -8.16 1.59 6.17
C THR A 71 -8.14 1.33 4.67
N ALA A 72 -7.48 2.15 3.86
CA ALA A 72 -7.43 1.98 2.42
C ALA A 72 -6.23 2.69 1.78
N ILE A 73 -5.91 2.28 0.55
CA ILE A 73 -5.10 3.05 -0.39
C ILE A 73 -5.99 3.51 -1.55
N THR A 74 -5.92 4.78 -1.90
CA THR A 74 -6.58 5.35 -3.08
C THR A 74 -5.57 5.46 -4.21
N ILE A 75 -5.92 4.92 -5.37
CA ILE A 75 -5.10 4.92 -6.58
C ILE A 75 -5.97 5.46 -7.73
N PRO A 76 -5.96 6.77 -7.98
CA PRO A 76 -6.77 7.37 -9.05
C PRO A 76 -6.54 6.68 -10.40
N GLY A 77 -7.63 6.26 -11.05
CA GLY A 77 -7.60 5.57 -12.34
C GLY A 77 -7.16 4.10 -12.27
N GLY A 78 -7.00 3.52 -11.07
CA GLY A 78 -6.65 2.11 -10.90
C GLY A 78 -7.70 1.15 -11.48
N ASP A 79 -8.94 1.58 -11.63
CA ASP A 79 -10.03 0.85 -12.28
C ASP A 79 -9.81 0.61 -13.79
N ALA A 80 -8.90 1.37 -14.42
CA ALA A 80 -8.53 1.16 -15.82
C ALA A 80 -7.42 0.11 -16.01
N LEU A 81 -6.81 -0.36 -14.93
CA LEU A 81 -5.75 -1.38 -14.98
C LEU A 81 -6.34 -2.79 -15.09
N ASP A 82 -5.55 -3.74 -15.58
CA ASP A 82 -5.95 -5.14 -15.62
C ASP A 82 -6.26 -5.65 -14.19
N PRO A 83 -7.38 -6.34 -13.95
CA PRO A 83 -7.75 -6.81 -12.62
C PRO A 83 -6.70 -7.70 -11.94
N GLY A 84 -5.89 -8.43 -12.71
CA GLY A 84 -4.79 -9.27 -12.23
C GLY A 84 -3.51 -8.51 -11.89
N THR A 85 -3.44 -7.20 -12.14
CA THR A 85 -2.26 -6.37 -11.86
C THR A 85 -1.93 -6.43 -10.37
N PRO A 86 -0.73 -6.90 -9.98
CA PRO A 86 -0.35 -7.00 -8.59
C PRO A 86 0.00 -5.62 -8.02
N ILE A 87 -0.45 -5.38 -6.79
CA ILE A 87 -0.22 -4.16 -6.03
C ILE A 87 0.55 -4.51 -4.76
N ILE A 88 1.63 -3.77 -4.52
CA ILE A 88 2.40 -3.88 -3.28
C ILE A 88 2.46 -2.49 -2.64
N VAL A 89 2.02 -2.41 -1.39
CA VAL A 89 2.21 -1.24 -0.54
C VAL A 89 3.24 -1.59 0.52
N GLN A 90 4.34 -0.84 0.56
CA GLN A 90 5.41 -1.02 1.53
C GLN A 90 5.46 0.18 2.45
N PHE A 91 5.27 -0.04 3.75
CA PHE A 91 5.43 0.98 4.77
C PHE A 91 6.79 0.84 5.45
N VAL A 92 7.50 1.95 5.59
CA VAL A 92 8.69 2.04 6.44
C VAL A 92 8.28 2.66 7.77
N VAL A 93 8.42 1.86 8.83
CA VAL A 93 7.98 2.19 10.18
C VAL A 93 9.18 2.30 11.12
N SER A 94 9.08 3.20 12.09
CA SER A 94 10.09 3.43 13.14
C SER A 94 9.70 2.71 14.43
#